data_AF-A0A7C3UQF2-F1
#
_entry.id   AF-A0A7C3UQF2-F1
#
_cell.length_a   1.000
_cell.length_b   1.000
_cell.length_c   1.000
_cell.angle_alpha   90.00
_cell.angle_beta   90.00
_cell.angle_gamma   90.00
#
_symmetry.space_group_name_H-M   'P 1'
#
loop_
_entity.id
_entity.type
_entity.pdbx_description
1 polymer ?
#
loop_
_entity_poly.entity_id
_entity_poly.type
_entity_poly.pdbx_seq_one_letter_code
_entity_poly.pdbx_strand_id
1 'polypeptide(L)'
;MIISFVKSKIIDTTPPQKPKDFKIIFLNDRKIIKFTWQIAEPQKDMKSVIIYKNDMPFKEVYVDDGNSYTMKLDDNILGKWYIQLKDIRDLLSENSNTIYVFK
;
A
#
# COMPACT_ATOMS: atom_id res chain seq x y z
N MET A 1 32.74 -32.50 -25.89
CA MET A 1 31.41 -32.40 -25.24
C MET A 1 31.25 -30.95 -24.79
N ILE A 2 30.43 -30.16 -25.49
CA ILE A 2 30.20 -28.75 -25.14
C ILE A 2 29.00 -28.73 -24.20
N ILE A 3 29.22 -28.40 -22.93
CA ILE A 3 28.15 -28.26 -21.93
C ILE A 3 27.62 -26.83 -22.10
N SER A 4 26.48 -26.68 -22.76
CA SER A 4 25.76 -25.43 -22.86
C SER A 4 25.10 -25.10 -21.52
N PHE A 5 25.66 -24.14 -20.79
CA PHE A 5 25.03 -23.59 -19.59
C PHE A 5 23.81 -22.77 -20.01
N VAL A 6 22.62 -23.33 -19.85
CA VAL A 6 21.38 -22.56 -19.92
C VAL A 6 21.40 -21.58 -18.73
N LYS A 7 21.58 -20.28 -18.98
CA LYS A 7 21.39 -19.24 -17.96
C LYS A 7 19.93 -19.27 -17.52
N SER A 8 19.63 -19.96 -16.43
CA SER A 8 18.32 -19.89 -15.78
C SER A 8 18.16 -18.48 -15.21
N LYS A 9 17.28 -17.67 -15.81
CA LYS A 9 16.89 -16.38 -15.26
C LYS A 9 16.03 -16.65 -14.03
N ILE A 10 16.61 -16.49 -12.84
CA ILE A 10 15.85 -16.56 -11.58
C ILE A 10 14.88 -15.38 -11.61
N ILE A 11 13.58 -15.67 -11.65
CA ILE A 11 12.54 -14.66 -11.48
C ILE A 11 12.47 -14.42 -9.98
N ASP A 12 12.84 -13.22 -9.53
CA ASP A 12 12.63 -12.83 -8.15
C ASP A 12 11.12 -12.78 -7.89
N THR A 13 10.65 -13.57 -6.93
CA THR A 13 9.25 -13.64 -6.50
C THR A 13 9.06 -13.10 -5.09
N THR A 14 10.07 -12.42 -4.55
CA THR A 14 9.99 -11.83 -3.21
C THR A 14 8.96 -10.70 -3.24
N PRO A 15 7.89 -10.79 -2.43
CA PRO A 15 6.92 -9.71 -2.34
C PRO A 15 7.55 -8.43 -1.78
N PRO A 16 6.93 -7.26 -2.02
CA PRO A 16 7.38 -6.02 -1.42
C PRO A 16 7.36 -6.08 0.11
N GLN A 17 8.19 -5.26 0.75
CA GLN A 17 8.11 -5.09 2.20
C GLN A 17 6.83 -4.34 2.56
N LYS A 18 6.28 -4.61 3.73
CA LYS A 18 5.08 -3.91 4.18
C LYS A 18 5.31 -2.40 4.36
N PRO A 19 4.31 -1.56 4.05
CA PRO A 19 4.40 -0.14 4.30
C PRO A 19 4.37 0.14 5.81
N LYS A 20 5.01 1.25 6.20
CA LYS A 20 5.18 1.67 7.60
C LYS A 20 4.38 2.92 7.90
N ASP A 21 4.17 3.18 9.19
CA ASP A 21 3.56 4.41 9.71
C ASP A 21 2.23 4.79 9.04
N PHE A 22 1.38 3.79 8.74
CA PHE A 22 0.05 4.07 8.21
C PHE A 22 -0.77 4.82 9.26
N LYS A 23 -1.29 6.00 8.90
CA LYS A 23 -2.01 6.93 9.77
C LYS A 23 -3.19 7.55 9.03
N ILE A 24 -4.22 7.91 9.79
CA ILE A 24 -5.38 8.67 9.35
C ILE A 24 -5.38 9.99 10.11
N ILE A 25 -5.39 11.11 9.39
CA ILE A 25 -5.35 12.47 9.95
C ILE A 25 -6.63 13.20 9.55
N PHE A 26 -7.31 13.79 10.53
CA PHE A 26 -8.47 14.66 10.29
C PHE A 26 -7.99 16.11 10.11
N LEU A 27 -8.38 16.73 9.02
CA LEU A 27 -8.01 18.09 8.63
C LEU A 27 -9.28 18.95 8.45
N ASN A 28 -9.08 20.27 8.46
CA ASN A 28 -10.13 21.27 8.18
C ASN A 28 -11.41 21.04 9.01
N ASP A 29 -11.30 21.16 10.34
CA ASP A 29 -12.41 20.93 11.28
C ASP A 29 -13.13 19.59 11.08
N ARG A 30 -12.34 18.52 10.85
CA ARG A 30 -12.83 17.17 10.56
C ARG A 30 -13.64 17.07 9.26
N LYS A 31 -13.54 18.01 8.32
CA LYS A 31 -14.21 17.87 7.01
C LYS A 31 -13.41 17.07 5.99
N ILE A 32 -12.11 16.87 6.24
CA ILE A 32 -11.18 16.21 5.33
C ILE A 32 -10.43 15.14 6.09
N ILE A 33 -10.18 14.02 5.42
CA ILE A 33 -9.39 12.90 5.93
C ILE A 33 -8.18 12.74 5.03
N LYS A 34 -7.00 12.63 5.64
CA LYS A 34 -5.75 12.32 4.95
C LYS A 34 -5.18 11.01 5.48
N PHE A 35 -5.05 10.04 4.59
CA PHE A 35 -4.30 8.81 4.80
C PHE A 35 -2.84 9.06 4.44
N THR A 36 -1.92 8.64 5.29
CA THR A 36 -0.47 8.79 5.06
C THR A 36 0.25 7.51 5.42
N TRP A 37 1.36 7.23 4.74
CA TRP A 37 2.20 6.07 5.00
C TRP A 37 3.65 6.36 4.63
N GLN A 38 4.53 5.40 4.88
CA GLN A 38 5.90 5.39 4.42
C GLN A 38 6.20 4.09 3.68
N ILE A 39 6.93 4.20 2.59
CA ILE A 39 7.50 3.06 1.87
C ILE A 39 8.93 2.90 2.37
N ALA A 40 9.28 1.69 2.84
CA ALA A 40 10.65 1.42 3.25
C ALA A 40 11.56 1.46 2.02
N GLU A 41 12.61 2.28 2.05
CA GLU A 41 13.61 2.32 0.99
C GLU A 41 14.84 1.48 1.40
N PRO A 42 15.51 0.79 0.46
CA PRO A 42 15.20 0.69 -0.96
C PRO A 42 14.18 -0.43 -1.28
N GLN A 43 13.14 -0.11 -2.06
CA GLN A 43 12.25 -1.12 -2.67
C GLN A 43 12.18 -0.92 -4.19
N LYS A 44 12.50 -1.96 -4.96
CA LYS A 44 12.46 -1.91 -6.42
C LYS A 44 11.05 -2.16 -6.94
N ASP A 45 10.77 -1.59 -8.11
CA ASP A 45 9.62 -1.93 -8.93
C ASP A 45 8.26 -1.73 -8.24
N MET A 46 8.16 -0.76 -7.34
CA MET A 46 6.90 -0.39 -6.69
C MET A 46 5.97 0.30 -7.67
N LYS A 47 4.72 -0.16 -7.71
CA LYS A 47 3.67 0.36 -8.60
C LYS A 47 2.69 1.22 -7.83
N SER A 48 2.13 0.70 -6.74
CA SER A 48 1.03 1.35 -6.04
C SER A 48 0.89 0.91 -4.58
N VAL A 49 0.07 1.64 -3.85
CA VAL A 49 -0.44 1.30 -2.52
C VAL A 49 -1.93 1.08 -2.62
N ILE A 50 -2.41 -0.06 -2.12
CA ILE A 50 -3.83 -0.37 -2.02
C ILE A 50 -4.30 -0.09 -0.60
N ILE A 51 -5.28 0.78 -0.48
CA ILE A 51 -6.02 1.07 0.75
C ILE A 51 -7.21 0.14 0.85
N TYR A 52 -7.30 -0.58 1.95
CA TYR A 52 -8.41 -1.48 2.26
C TYR A 52 -9.30 -0.88 3.33
N LYS A 53 -10.61 -1.11 3.16
CA LYS A 53 -11.64 -0.86 4.15
C LYS A 53 -12.42 -2.14 4.39
N ASN A 54 -12.50 -2.61 5.63
CA ASN A 54 -13.22 -3.83 6.01
C ASN A 54 -12.84 -5.02 5.10
N ASP A 55 -11.54 -5.21 4.89
CA ASP A 55 -10.96 -6.27 4.06
C ASP A 55 -11.32 -6.21 2.55
N MET A 56 -11.91 -5.10 2.09
CA MET A 56 -12.18 -4.83 0.68
C MET A 56 -11.28 -3.71 0.13
N PRO A 57 -10.76 -3.83 -1.11
CA PRO A 57 -10.04 -2.74 -1.76
C PRO A 57 -10.93 -1.50 -1.88
N PHE A 58 -10.49 -0.41 -1.30
CA PHE A 58 -11.18 0.88 -1.33
C PHE A 58 -10.58 1.81 -2.39
N LYS A 59 -9.24 1.92 -2.41
CA LYS A 59 -8.53 2.82 -3.32
C LYS A 59 -7.12 2.32 -3.62
N GLU A 60 -6.70 2.40 -4.87
CA GLU A 60 -5.30 2.25 -5.29
C GLU A 60 -4.69 3.63 -5.56
N VAL A 61 -3.47 3.86 -5.07
CA VAL A 61 -2.71 5.11 -5.19
C VAL A 61 -1.36 4.77 -5.79
N TYR A 62 -1.01 5.35 -6.94
CA TYR A 62 0.27 5.06 -7.57
C TYR A 62 1.41 5.72 -6.80
N VAL A 63 2.57 5.09 -6.75
CA VAL A 63 3.72 5.62 -5.98
C VAL A 63 4.16 7.00 -6.49
N ASP A 64 3.98 7.25 -7.79
CA ASP A 64 4.25 8.55 -8.43
C ASP A 64 3.30 9.67 -7.93
N ASP A 65 2.13 9.32 -7.41
CA ASP A 65 1.19 10.27 -6.78
C ASP A 65 1.58 10.62 -5.33
N GLY A 66 2.62 9.97 -4.80
CA GLY A 66 3.19 10.18 -3.48
C GLY A 66 2.62 9.28 -2.37
N ASN A 67 3.04 9.55 -1.13
CA ASN A 67 2.77 8.69 0.03
C ASN A 67 1.55 9.12 0.86
N SER A 68 0.53 9.69 0.20
CA SER A 68 -0.70 10.08 0.88
C SER A 68 -1.92 10.11 -0.05
N TYR A 69 -3.10 9.96 0.55
CA TYR A 69 -4.38 10.07 -0.12
C TYR A 69 -5.35 10.89 0.72
N THR A 70 -6.15 11.74 0.09
CA THR A 70 -7.09 12.64 0.77
C THR A 70 -8.50 12.46 0.24
N MET A 71 -9.49 12.44 1.13
CA MET A 71 -10.93 12.41 0.81
C MET A 71 -11.72 13.32 1.75
N LYS A 72 -12.96 13.67 1.37
CA LYS A 72 -13.89 14.36 2.27
C LYS A 72 -14.31 13.40 3.39
N LEU A 73 -14.53 13.92 4.60
CA LEU A 73 -15.14 13.14 5.67
C LEU A 73 -16.60 12.88 5.32
N ASP A 74 -16.98 11.61 5.34
CA ASP A 74 -18.35 11.11 5.31
C ASP A 74 -18.49 9.97 6.34
N ASP A 75 -19.73 9.49 6.55
CA ASP A 75 -20.00 8.36 7.46
C ASP A 75 -19.34 7.05 7.00
N ASN A 76 -18.79 7.03 5.77
CA ASN A 76 -18.06 5.90 5.21
C ASN A 76 -16.62 5.83 5.74
N ILE A 77 -16.20 6.65 6.72
CA ILE A 77 -14.91 6.45 7.40
C ILE A 77 -14.91 5.32 8.43
N LEU A 78 -16.07 4.96 8.99
CA LEU A 78 -16.12 3.96 10.07
C LEU A 78 -15.71 2.57 9.57
N GLY A 79 -14.86 1.89 10.33
CA GLY A 79 -14.42 0.53 10.02
C GLY A 79 -12.94 0.26 10.26
N LYS A 80 -12.51 -0.89 9.74
CA LYS A 80 -11.12 -1.37 9.75
C LYS A 80 -10.39 -0.88 8.51
N TRP A 81 -9.23 -0.26 8.69
CA TRP A 81 -8.40 0.28 7.63
C TRP A 81 -6.97 -0.27 7.72
N TYR A 82 -6.41 -0.65 6.59
CA TYR A 82 -5.00 -0.99 6.45
C TYR A 82 -4.59 -0.81 4.99
N ILE A 83 -3.30 -0.90 4.70
CA ILE A 83 -2.76 -0.77 3.36
C ILE A 83 -1.82 -1.93 3.02
N GLN A 84 -1.65 -2.20 1.74
CA GLN A 84 -0.60 -3.08 1.19
C GLN A 84 0.12 -2.35 0.05
N LEU A 85 1.40 -2.69 -0.16
CA LEU A 85 2.13 -2.28 -1.37
C LEU A 85 1.94 -3.32 -2.47
N LYS A 86 1.99 -2.84 -3.70
CA LYS A 86 1.89 -3.64 -4.91
C LYS A 86 3.03 -3.26 -5.85
N ASP A 87 3.75 -4.26 -6.36
CA ASP A 87 4.79 -4.06 -7.36
C ASP A 87 4.26 -4.15 -8.81
N ILE A 88 5.13 -3.94 -9.79
CA ILE A 88 4.80 -4.08 -11.21
C ILE A 88 4.45 -5.52 -11.63
N ARG A 89 4.78 -6.52 -10.81
CA ARG A 89 4.47 -7.94 -11.00
C ARG A 89 3.12 -8.31 -10.38
N ASP A 90 2.41 -7.33 -9.81
CA ASP A 90 1.17 -7.46 -9.04
C ASP A 90 1.31 -8.31 -7.76
N LEU A 91 2.53 -8.48 -7.22
CA LEU A 91 2.75 -9.08 -5.90
C LEU A 91 2.43 -8.07 -4.80
N LEU A 92 1.75 -8.56 -3.76
CA LEU A 92 1.33 -7.77 -2.61
C LEU A 92 2.23 -7.99 -1.40
N SER A 93 2.55 -6.93 -0.68
CA SER A 93 3.20 -7.04 0.62
C SER A 93 2.25 -7.54 1.71
N GLU A 94 2.79 -7.84 2.89
CA GLU A 94 1.97 -7.96 4.10
C GLU A 94 1.23 -6.66 4.42
N ASN A 95 0.15 -6.77 5.21
CA ASN A 95 -0.61 -5.62 5.69
C ASN A 95 0.25 -4.69 6.55
N SER A 96 -0.03 -3.39 6.46
CA SER A 96 0.41 -2.39 7.45
C SER A 96 -0.17 -2.67 8.85
N ASN A 97 0.16 -1.80 9.80
CA ASN A 97 -0.66 -1.65 10.99
C ASN A 97 -2.13 -1.38 10.60
N THR A 98 -3.06 -1.94 11.37
CA THR A 98 -4.49 -1.75 11.19
C THR A 98 -4.98 -0.58 12.06
N ILE A 99 -5.82 0.28 11.49
CA ILE A 99 -6.50 1.36 12.20
C ILE A 99 -7.99 1.06 12.24
N TYR A 100 -8.58 1.14 13.41
CA TYR A 100 -10.02 1.02 13.58
C TYR A 100 -10.61 2.39 13.90
N VAL A 101 -11.62 2.79 13.11
CA VAL A 101 -12.38 4.03 13.34
C VAL A 101 -13.80 3.65 13.75
N PHE A 102 -14.18 4.09 14.95
CA PHE A 102 -15.50 3.86 15.53
C PHE A 102 -16.23 5.19 15.77
N LYS A 103 -17.54 5.13 15.99
CA LYS A 103 -18.39 6.29 16.25
C LYS A 103 -18.20 6.82 17.67
#